data_AF-A0A971X900-F1
#
_entry.id   AF-A0A971X900-F1
#
_cell.length_a   1.000
_cell.length_b   1.000
_cell.length_c   1.000
_cell.angle_alpha   90.00
_cell.angle_beta   90.00
_cell.angle_gamma   90.00
#
_symmetry.space_group_name_H-M   'P 1'
#
loop_
_entity.id
_entity.type
_entity.pdbx_description
1 polymer ?
#
loop_
_entity_poly.entity_id
_entity_poly.type
_entity_poly.pdbx_seq_one_letter_code
_entity_poly.pdbx_strand_id
1 'polypeptide(L)'
;MQEFLETGLFSWVVLPLIIVLARVLDVTLGTLRIIFVSRGNRILAPILGFFEVLIWIVVISQIMNNVNNPINYFAYAFGFALGNYLGIKAEDKLAIGLLVVRLFVIESEEDIKNKIIKAGYGVTSIQAKGSTRDVTILYSVIKRKDLDSFISIITEGNPRIFYSVETAREAHLGIYPHNNSHMERGFFLRKLGNSFIKRK
;
A
#
# COMPACT_ATOMS: atom_id res chain seq x y z
N MET A 1 -35.45 15.67 -19.87
CA MET A 1 -34.25 14.82 -19.68
C MET A 1 -33.55 14.54 -21.01
N GLN A 2 -34.28 14.32 -22.12
CA GLN A 2 -33.71 14.19 -23.47
C GLN A 2 -33.10 15.50 -24.03
N GLU A 3 -33.66 16.68 -23.75
CA GLU A 3 -33.09 17.97 -24.21
C GLU A 3 -31.73 18.34 -23.56
N PHE A 4 -31.43 17.81 -22.37
CA PHE A 4 -30.13 18.04 -21.70
C PHE A 4 -29.00 17.19 -22.32
N LEU A 5 -29.35 16.16 -23.09
CA LEU A 5 -28.41 15.32 -23.83
C LEU A 5 -28.13 15.86 -25.24
N GLU A 6 -28.99 16.73 -25.77
CA GLU A 6 -28.83 17.35 -27.10
C GLU A 6 -28.08 18.69 -27.08
N THR A 7 -27.76 19.22 -25.90
CA THR A 7 -26.94 20.43 -25.82
C THR A 7 -25.52 20.10 -26.28
N GLY A 8 -25.00 20.82 -27.29
CA GLY A 8 -23.62 20.63 -27.76
C GLY A 8 -22.58 20.67 -26.64
N LEU A 9 -22.84 21.41 -25.55
CA LEU A 9 -22.00 21.39 -24.35
C LEU A 9 -21.88 20.01 -23.67
N PHE A 10 -22.96 19.23 -23.61
CA PHE A 10 -22.94 17.91 -22.99
C PHE A 10 -22.09 16.92 -23.80
N SER A 11 -22.30 16.86 -25.12
CA SER A 11 -21.59 15.93 -26.00
C SER A 11 -20.11 16.30 -26.19
N TRP A 12 -19.77 17.60 -26.15
CA TRP A 12 -18.40 18.07 -26.41
C TRP A 12 -17.55 18.29 -25.15
N VAL A 13 -18.15 18.39 -23.96
CA VAL A 13 -17.40 18.66 -22.71
C VAL A 13 -17.73 17.67 -21.60
N VAL A 14 -19.01 17.52 -21.26
CA VAL A 14 -19.42 16.70 -20.10
C VAL A 14 -19.15 15.22 -20.33
N LEU A 15 -19.51 14.71 -21.50
CA LEU A 15 -19.33 13.30 -21.86
C LEU A 15 -17.84 12.90 -21.94
N PRO A 16 -16.96 13.64 -22.64
CA PRO A 16 -15.52 13.41 -22.57
C PRO A 16 -14.95 13.45 -21.15
N LEU A 17 -15.40 14.38 -20.31
CA LEU A 17 -14.92 14.47 -18.92
C LEU A 17 -15.30 13.23 -18.10
N ILE A 18 -16.54 12.74 -18.25
CA ILE A 18 -16.99 11.49 -17.62
C ILE A 18 -16.16 10.30 -18.11
N ILE A 19 -15.85 10.24 -19.41
CA ILE A 19 -14.98 9.20 -19.99
C ILE A 19 -13.60 9.25 -19.34
N VAL A 20 -12.98 10.42 -19.20
CA VAL A 20 -11.67 10.58 -18.54
C VAL A 20 -11.74 10.03 -17.12
N LEU A 21 -12.71 10.49 -16.32
CA LEU A 21 -12.84 10.08 -14.91
C LEU A 21 -13.08 8.58 -14.77
N ALA A 22 -13.99 8.02 -15.57
CA ALA A 22 -14.28 6.59 -15.57
C ALA A 22 -13.05 5.78 -15.96
N ARG A 23 -12.28 6.23 -16.98
CA ARG A 23 -11.07 5.53 -17.41
C ARG A 23 -9.94 5.62 -16.40
N VAL A 24 -9.79 6.75 -15.71
CA VAL A 24 -8.85 6.90 -14.59
C VAL A 24 -9.15 5.88 -13.51
N LEU A 25 -10.42 5.75 -13.11
CA LEU A 25 -10.85 4.77 -12.10
C LEU A 25 -10.60 3.33 -12.56
N ASP A 26 -10.97 2.99 -13.79
CA ASP A 26 -10.76 1.66 -14.37
C ASP A 26 -9.27 1.26 -14.35
N VAL A 27 -8.36 2.09 -14.86
CA VAL A 27 -6.92 1.78 -14.88
C VAL A 27 -6.34 1.69 -13.47
N THR A 28 -6.82 2.54 -12.55
CA THR A 28 -6.41 2.48 -11.15
C THR A 28 -6.84 1.15 -10.52
N LEU A 29 -8.08 0.71 -10.74
CA LEU A 29 -8.58 -0.59 -10.28
C LEU A 29 -7.82 -1.76 -10.90
N GLY A 30 -7.50 -1.70 -12.19
CA GLY A 30 -6.68 -2.70 -12.88
C GLY A 30 -5.28 -2.83 -12.27
N THR A 31 -4.67 -1.69 -11.90
CA THR A 31 -3.38 -1.67 -11.19
C THR A 31 -3.49 -2.33 -9.81
N LEU A 32 -4.52 -1.97 -9.04
CA LEU A 32 -4.80 -2.59 -7.73
C LEU A 32 -5.03 -4.10 -7.85
N ARG A 33 -5.79 -4.54 -8.85
CA ARG A 33 -6.01 -5.96 -9.13
C ARG A 33 -4.68 -6.69 -9.34
N ILE A 34 -3.79 -6.18 -10.20
CA ILE A 34 -2.47 -6.80 -10.45
C ILE A 34 -1.68 -6.92 -9.14
N ILE A 35 -1.70 -5.87 -8.30
CA ILE A 35 -1.04 -5.90 -6.98
C ILE A 35 -1.63 -7.00 -6.10
N PHE A 36 -2.95 -7.13 -6.01
CA PHE A 36 -3.59 -8.18 -5.21
C PHE A 36 -3.36 -9.58 -5.76
N VAL A 37 -3.29 -9.75 -7.09
CA VAL A 37 -2.95 -11.02 -7.75
C VAL A 37 -1.51 -11.44 -7.42
N SER A 38 -0.54 -10.52 -7.55
CA SER A 38 0.87 -10.82 -7.25
C SER A 38 1.06 -11.30 -5.80
N ARG A 39 0.26 -10.76 -4.88
CA ARG A 39 0.22 -11.10 -3.46
C ARG A 39 -0.61 -12.33 -3.11
N GLY A 40 -1.25 -12.97 -4.09
CA GLY A 40 -2.06 -14.16 -3.87
C GLY A 40 -3.39 -13.93 -3.14
N ASN A 41 -3.88 -12.68 -3.06
CA ASN A 41 -5.19 -12.41 -2.47
C ASN A 41 -6.32 -12.88 -3.40
N ARG A 42 -6.93 -14.01 -3.04
CA ARG A 42 -7.92 -14.72 -3.88
C ARG A 42 -9.33 -14.12 -3.85
N ILE A 43 -9.60 -13.15 -2.98
CA ILE A 43 -10.94 -12.55 -2.82
C ILE A 43 -10.99 -11.16 -3.45
N LEU A 44 -10.03 -10.30 -3.13
CA LEU A 44 -10.05 -8.91 -3.61
C LEU A 44 -9.75 -8.81 -5.12
N ALA A 45 -8.87 -9.67 -5.66
CA ALA A 45 -8.51 -9.62 -7.07
C ALA A 45 -9.69 -9.89 -8.02
N PRO A 46 -10.51 -10.96 -7.84
CA PRO A 46 -11.69 -11.19 -8.67
C PRO A 46 -12.75 -10.08 -8.55
N ILE A 47 -12.99 -9.55 -7.35
CA ILE A 47 -13.96 -8.47 -7.12
C ILE A 47 -13.55 -7.21 -7.89
N LEU A 48 -12.28 -6.81 -7.79
CA LEU A 48 -11.77 -5.65 -8.53
C LEU A 48 -11.87 -5.86 -10.04
N GLY A 49 -11.55 -7.06 -10.54
CA GLY A 49 -11.68 -7.38 -11.96
C GLY A 49 -13.12 -7.34 -12.47
N PHE A 50 -14.09 -7.73 -11.65
CA PHE A 50 -15.51 -7.61 -12.00
C PHE A 50 -15.93 -6.16 -12.20
N PHE A 51 -15.59 -5.27 -11.26
CA PHE A 51 -15.90 -3.84 -11.39
C PHE A 51 -15.12 -3.15 -12.51
N GLU A 52 -13.85 -3.52 -12.71
CA GLU A 52 -13.01 -3.04 -13.83
C GLU A 52 -13.71 -3.31 -15.18
N VAL A 53 -14.15 -4.54 -15.43
CA VAL A 53 -14.81 -4.92 -16.68
C VAL A 53 -16.16 -4.21 -16.85
N LEU A 54 -16.94 -4.03 -15.77
CA LEU A 54 -18.19 -3.26 -15.83
C LEU A 54 -17.97 -1.81 -16.27
N ILE A 55 -16.97 -1.13 -15.70
CA ILE A 55 -16.64 0.25 -16.09
C ILE A 55 -16.19 0.27 -17.54
N TRP A 56 -15.32 -0.67 -17.95
CA TRP A 56 -14.85 -0.75 -19.32
C TRP A 56 -15.99 -0.87 -20.33
N ILE A 57 -16.95 -1.79 -20.09
CA ILE A 57 -18.12 -2.00 -20.97
C ILE A 57 -18.99 -0.74 -21.07
N VAL A 58 -19.23 -0.04 -19.94
CA VAL A 58 -20.02 1.19 -19.94
C VAL A 58 -19.31 2.29 -20.74
N VAL A 59 -18.00 2.48 -20.52
CA VAL A 59 -17.22 3.52 -21.23
C VAL A 59 -17.15 3.26 -22.72
N ILE A 60 -16.85 2.02 -23.14
CA ILE A 60 -16.76 1.70 -24.57
C ILE A 60 -18.12 1.88 -25.26
N SER A 61 -19.22 1.53 -24.59
CA SER A 61 -20.57 1.75 -25.11
C SER A 61 -20.86 3.23 -25.34
N GLN A 62 -20.43 4.11 -24.41
CA GLN A 62 -20.59 5.56 -24.58
C GLN A 62 -19.78 6.13 -25.75
N ILE A 63 -18.56 5.62 -25.95
CA ILE A 63 -17.72 6.02 -27.08
C ILE A 63 -18.34 5.55 -28.41
N MET A 64 -18.81 4.29 -28.46
CA MET A 64 -19.46 3.74 -29.65
C MET A 64 -20.77 4.45 -30.01
N ASN A 65 -21.50 4.96 -29.02
CA ASN A 65 -22.69 5.79 -29.28
C ASN A 65 -22.35 7.21 -29.74
N ASN A 66 -21.10 7.68 -29.57
CA ASN A 66 -20.65 9.03 -29.90
C ASN A 66 -19.37 9.02 -30.76
N VAL A 67 -19.31 8.11 -31.74
CA VAL A 67 -18.14 7.88 -32.62
C VAL A 67 -17.76 9.10 -33.44
N ASN A 68 -18.72 9.96 -33.75
CA ASN A 68 -18.48 11.16 -34.57
C ASN A 68 -17.69 12.25 -33.83
N ASN A 69 -17.45 12.12 -32.52
CA ASN A 69 -16.70 13.10 -31.75
C ASN A 69 -15.26 12.62 -31.46
N PRO A 70 -14.23 13.16 -32.15
CA PRO A 70 -12.83 12.78 -31.94
C PRO A 70 -12.33 13.06 -30.51
N ILE A 71 -12.94 14.02 -29.80
CA ILE A 71 -12.56 14.37 -28.42
C ILE A 71 -12.77 13.19 -27.48
N ASN A 72 -13.77 12.34 -27.72
CA ASN A 72 -14.02 11.16 -26.89
C ASN A 72 -12.85 10.17 -26.92
N TYR A 73 -12.20 10.02 -28.07
CA TYR A 73 -11.02 9.17 -28.22
C TYR A 73 -9.81 9.76 -27.51
N PHE A 74 -9.60 11.08 -27.64
CA PHE A 74 -8.55 11.78 -26.89
C PHE A 74 -8.78 11.70 -25.38
N ALA A 75 -10.01 11.91 -24.93
CA ALA A 75 -10.42 11.76 -23.53
C ALA A 75 -10.15 10.36 -23.01
N TYR A 76 -10.45 9.32 -23.79
CA TYR A 76 -10.16 7.94 -23.42
C TYR A 76 -8.65 7.68 -23.27
N ALA A 77 -7.84 8.09 -24.26
CA ALA A 77 -6.39 7.93 -24.21
C ALA A 77 -5.76 8.73 -23.06
N PHE A 78 -6.22 9.97 -22.84
CA PHE A 78 -5.77 10.82 -21.75
C PHE A 78 -6.13 10.25 -20.38
N GLY A 79 -7.38 9.80 -20.21
CA GLY A 79 -7.82 9.13 -18.98
C GLY A 79 -7.03 7.86 -18.69
N PHE A 80 -6.62 7.11 -19.72
CA PHE A 80 -5.75 5.95 -19.54
C PHE A 80 -4.35 6.35 -19.04
N ALA A 81 -3.72 7.36 -19.65
CA ALA A 81 -2.41 7.84 -19.21
C ALA A 81 -2.45 8.39 -17.77
N LEU A 82 -3.45 9.21 -17.45
CA LEU A 82 -3.63 9.77 -16.11
C LEU A 82 -3.94 8.69 -15.07
N GLY A 83 -4.75 7.70 -15.46
CA GLY A 83 -5.08 6.54 -14.62
C GLY A 83 -3.85 5.72 -14.26
N ASN A 84 -2.89 5.54 -15.18
CA ASN A 84 -1.63 4.85 -14.86
C ASN A 84 -0.79 5.63 -13.86
N TYR A 85 -0.66 6.95 -14.05
CA TYR A 85 0.07 7.81 -13.10
C TYR A 85 -0.55 7.75 -11.69
N LEU A 86 -1.88 7.83 -11.60
CA LEU A 86 -2.59 7.71 -10.33
C LEU A 86 -2.55 6.28 -9.76
N GLY A 87 -2.55 5.26 -10.60
CA GLY A 87 -2.39 3.86 -10.22
C GLY A 87 -1.03 3.61 -9.56
N ILE A 88 0.06 4.12 -10.13
CA ILE A 88 1.40 4.06 -9.53
C ILE A 88 1.40 4.79 -8.18
N LYS A 89 0.86 6.01 -8.12
CA LYS A 89 0.78 6.77 -6.87
C LYS A 89 -0.08 6.08 -5.80
N ALA A 90 -1.12 5.36 -6.21
CA ALA A 90 -1.95 4.57 -5.32
C ALA A 90 -1.20 3.33 -4.80
N GLU A 91 -0.39 2.67 -5.64
CA GLU A 91 0.51 1.58 -5.23
C GLU A 91 1.50 2.06 -4.17
N ASP A 92 2.19 3.16 -4.43
CA ASP A 92 3.14 3.78 -3.50
C ASP A 92 2.49 4.09 -2.15
N LYS A 93 1.30 4.70 -2.18
CA LYS A 93 0.56 5.10 -0.96
C LYS A 93 0.02 3.91 -0.18
N LEU A 94 -0.35 2.84 -0.86
CA LEU A 94 -0.82 1.64 -0.20
C LEU A 94 0.30 1.00 0.61
N ALA A 95 1.55 1.06 0.13
CA ALA A 95 2.75 0.54 0.81
C ALA A 95 2.49 -0.85 1.43
N ILE A 96 1.68 -1.66 0.74
CA ILE A 96 1.22 -2.95 1.23
C ILE A 96 2.41 -3.92 1.11
N GLY A 97 2.47 -4.90 2.01
CA GLY A 97 3.40 -6.01 1.92
C GLY A 97 4.41 -6.07 3.03
N LEU A 98 5.23 -7.10 2.94
CA LEU A 98 6.27 -7.40 3.88
C LEU A 98 7.62 -7.23 3.20
N LEU A 99 8.55 -6.64 3.93
CA LEU A 99 9.94 -6.51 3.54
C LEU A 99 10.79 -7.30 4.52
N VAL A 100 11.81 -7.96 3.98
CA VAL A 100 12.89 -8.56 4.75
C VAL A 100 14.07 -7.59 4.66
N VAL A 101 14.37 -6.94 5.77
CA VAL A 101 15.54 -6.08 5.89
C VAL A 101 16.68 -6.92 6.47
N ARG A 102 17.79 -6.99 5.73
CA ARG A 102 19.06 -7.57 6.19
C ARG A 102 20.02 -6.45 6.53
N LEU A 103 20.52 -6.45 7.75
CA LEU A 103 21.54 -5.52 8.22
C LEU A 103 22.85 -6.28 8.39
N PHE A 104 23.95 -5.72 7.91
CA PHE A 104 25.27 -6.30 8.07
C PHE A 104 26.04 -5.47 9.09
N VAL A 105 26.24 -6.05 10.28
CA VAL A 105 26.80 -5.36 11.44
C VAL A 105 28.16 -5.97 11.77
N ILE A 106 29.20 -5.13 11.83
CA ILE A 106 30.58 -5.55 12.18
C ILE A 106 30.85 -5.28 13.67
N GLU A 107 30.35 -4.15 14.19
CA GLU A 107 30.54 -3.73 15.58
C GLU A 107 29.19 -3.25 16.14
N SER A 108 28.97 -3.39 17.45
CA SER A 108 27.75 -2.93 18.15
C SER A 108 26.45 -3.65 17.77
N GLU A 109 26.50 -4.99 17.57
CA GLU A 109 25.31 -5.82 17.33
C GLU A 109 24.22 -5.59 18.39
N GLU A 110 24.58 -5.64 19.67
CA GLU A 110 23.63 -5.54 20.76
C GLU A 110 22.92 -4.18 20.82
N ASP A 111 23.60 -3.07 20.50
CA ASP A 111 22.98 -1.74 20.49
C ASP A 111 21.90 -1.66 19.40
N ILE A 112 22.25 -2.06 18.17
CA ILE A 112 21.31 -2.05 17.03
C ILE A 112 20.14 -3.00 17.29
N LYS A 113 20.41 -4.21 17.79
CA LYS A 113 19.39 -5.20 18.12
C LYS A 113 18.42 -4.66 19.18
N ASN A 114 18.94 -4.03 20.23
CA ASN A 114 18.11 -3.43 21.29
C ASN A 114 17.27 -2.26 20.78
N LYS A 115 17.79 -1.42 19.87
CA LYS A 115 17.01 -0.34 19.24
C LYS A 115 15.83 -0.90 18.43
N ILE A 116 16.06 -1.94 17.63
CA ILE A 116 15.03 -2.59 16.81
C ILE A 116 13.94 -3.22 17.69
N ILE A 117 14.35 -3.92 18.77
CA ILE A 117 13.41 -4.55 19.71
C ILE A 117 12.59 -3.49 20.47
N LYS A 118 13.23 -2.41 20.95
CA LYS A 118 12.54 -1.30 21.63
C LYS A 118 11.51 -0.62 20.74
N ALA A 119 11.79 -0.54 19.44
CA ALA A 119 10.85 -0.02 18.45
C ALA A 119 9.71 -1.00 18.11
N GLY A 120 9.71 -2.21 18.68
CA GLY A 120 8.64 -3.20 18.53
C GLY A 120 8.77 -4.09 17.29
N TYR A 121 9.91 -4.09 16.62
CA TYR A 121 10.18 -4.96 15.48
C TYR A 121 10.87 -6.26 15.92
N GLY A 122 10.50 -7.37 15.29
CA GLY A 122 11.23 -8.63 15.44
C GLY A 122 12.59 -8.58 14.75
N VAL A 123 13.60 -9.18 15.37
CA VAL A 123 14.95 -9.30 14.80
C VAL A 123 15.56 -10.66 15.12
N THR A 124 16.18 -11.28 14.13
CA THR A 124 16.92 -12.54 14.24
C THR A 124 18.38 -12.29 13.85
N SER A 125 19.33 -12.78 14.64
CA SER A 125 20.76 -12.61 14.41
C SER A 125 21.40 -13.90 13.90
N ILE A 126 22.24 -13.78 12.87
CA ILE A 126 23.04 -14.87 12.30
C ILE A 126 24.51 -14.45 12.30
N GLN A 127 25.36 -15.25 12.95
CA GLN A 127 26.81 -15.10 12.89
C GLN A 127 27.32 -15.49 11.49
N ALA A 128 28.06 -14.60 10.83
CA ALA A 128 28.58 -14.82 9.48
C ALA A 128 30.05 -14.39 9.37
N LYS A 129 30.72 -14.81 8.29
CA LYS A 129 32.08 -14.38 7.97
C LYS A 129 32.09 -13.61 6.66
N GLY A 130 32.60 -12.39 6.70
CA GLY A 130 32.88 -11.58 5.52
C GLY A 130 34.24 -11.91 4.92
N SER A 131 34.57 -11.26 3.80
CA SER A 131 35.87 -11.45 3.14
C SER A 131 37.05 -10.97 4.00
N THR A 132 36.82 -10.07 4.95
CA THR A 132 37.89 -9.41 5.70
C THR A 132 37.72 -9.56 7.22
N ARG A 133 36.49 -9.70 7.72
CA ARG A 133 36.15 -9.76 9.15
C ARG A 133 34.89 -10.60 9.37
N ASP A 134 34.72 -11.05 10.61
CA ASP A 134 33.45 -11.62 11.06
C ASP A 134 32.38 -10.52 11.09
N VAL A 135 31.14 -10.90 10.76
CA VAL A 135 30.00 -9.98 10.61
C VAL A 135 28.76 -10.68 11.13
N THR A 136 27.93 -9.97 11.91
CA THR A 136 26.59 -10.45 12.24
C THR A 136 25.59 -9.92 11.21
N ILE A 137 24.78 -10.81 10.66
CA ILE A 137 23.64 -10.45 9.80
C ILE A 137 22.38 -10.44 10.66
N LEU A 138 21.71 -9.28 10.76
CA LEU A 138 20.41 -9.17 11.41
C LEU A 138 19.29 -9.20 10.37
N TYR A 139 18.29 -10.02 10.60
CA TYR A 139 17.08 -10.14 9.79
C TYR A 139 15.90 -9.54 10.53
N SER A 140 15.19 -8.62 9.87
CA SER A 140 13.91 -8.12 10.37
C SER A 140 12.85 -8.23 9.28
N VAL A 141 11.67 -8.72 9.64
CA VAL A 141 10.50 -8.74 8.75
C VAL A 141 9.60 -7.59 9.17
N ILE A 142 9.47 -6.59 8.29
CA ILE A 142 8.69 -5.37 8.56
C ILE A 142 7.60 -5.19 7.51
N LYS A 143 6.62 -4.33 7.78
CA LYS A 143 5.68 -3.92 6.74
C LYS A 143 6.34 -2.88 5.84
N ARG A 144 6.02 -2.89 4.54
CA ARG A 144 6.62 -1.94 3.58
C ARG A 144 6.38 -0.48 3.97
N LYS A 145 5.22 -0.16 4.53
CA LYS A 145 4.90 1.17 5.09
C LYS A 145 5.77 1.61 6.29
N ASP A 146 6.43 0.67 6.96
CA ASP A 146 7.25 0.96 8.15
C ASP A 146 8.74 1.10 7.79
N LEU A 147 9.10 0.99 6.50
CA LEU A 147 10.49 1.00 6.03
C LEU A 147 11.25 2.28 6.41
N ASP A 148 10.65 3.45 6.17
CA ASP A 148 11.33 4.73 6.43
C ASP A 148 11.59 4.91 7.93
N SER A 149 10.61 4.56 8.77
CA SER A 149 10.75 4.55 10.23
C SER A 149 11.79 3.54 10.70
N PHE A 150 11.85 2.36 10.08
CA PHE A 150 12.86 1.35 10.40
C PHE A 150 14.27 1.83 10.04
N ILE A 151 14.43 2.43 8.84
CA ILE A 151 15.71 2.96 8.36
C ILE A 151 16.18 4.11 9.26
N SER A 152 15.29 5.00 9.70
CA SER A 152 15.68 6.09 10.60
C SER A 152 16.20 5.57 11.94
N ILE A 153 15.54 4.56 12.54
CA ILE A 153 15.98 3.94 13.81
C ILE A 153 17.37 3.30 13.68
N ILE A 154 17.65 2.60 12.57
CA ILE A 154 18.97 1.95 12.40
C ILE A 154 20.06 2.98 12.09
N THR A 155 19.78 4.03 11.33
CA THR A 155 20.78 5.04 10.94
C THR A 155 21.03 6.08 12.02
N GLU A 156 20.17 6.17 13.03
CA GLU A 156 20.33 7.04 14.21
C GLU A 156 21.56 6.61 15.04
N GLY A 157 22.68 7.27 14.77
CA GLY A 157 23.97 7.09 15.46
C GLY A 157 25.07 6.47 14.59
N ASN A 158 24.77 5.89 13.42
CA ASN A 158 25.80 5.42 12.48
C ASN A 158 25.32 5.43 11.01
N PRO A 159 25.66 6.46 10.22
CA PRO A 159 25.23 6.58 8.83
C PRO A 159 25.92 5.61 7.84
N ARG A 160 26.83 4.74 8.31
CA ARG A 160 27.56 3.76 7.47
C ARG A 160 27.06 2.31 7.62
N ILE A 161 25.80 2.12 8.00
CA ILE A 161 25.22 0.77 8.10
C ILE A 161 24.87 0.25 6.71
N PHE A 162 25.43 -0.91 6.37
CA PHE A 162 25.11 -1.62 5.13
C PHE A 162 23.85 -2.47 5.33
N TYR A 163 22.84 -2.27 4.48
CA TYR A 163 21.59 -3.02 4.54
C TYR A 163 21.06 -3.37 3.15
N SER A 164 20.30 -4.46 3.08
CA SER A 164 19.58 -4.90 1.88
C SER A 164 18.11 -5.09 2.22
N VAL A 165 17.23 -4.71 1.29
CA VAL A 165 15.78 -4.80 1.44
C VAL A 165 15.25 -5.74 0.37
N GLU A 166 14.60 -6.82 0.79
CA GLU A 166 13.95 -7.78 -0.10
C GLU A 166 12.45 -7.80 0.13
N THR A 167 11.68 -8.10 -0.92
CA THR A 167 10.23 -8.24 -0.80
C THR A 167 9.87 -9.67 -0.42
N ALA A 168 9.12 -9.85 0.68
CA ALA A 168 8.54 -11.14 1.05
C ALA A 168 7.09 -11.24 0.53
N ARG A 169 6.77 -12.38 -0.08
CA ARG A 169 5.41 -12.67 -0.58
C ARG A 169 4.45 -12.93 0.59
N GLU A 170 4.91 -13.63 1.61
CA GLU A 170 4.11 -14.05 2.75
C GLU A 170 5.01 -14.30 3.98
N ALA A 171 4.51 -13.97 5.18
CA ALA A 171 5.10 -14.40 6.44
C ALA A 171 3.98 -14.76 7.41
N HIS A 172 3.92 -16.02 7.83
CA HIS A 172 2.83 -16.55 8.66
C HIS A 172 2.96 -16.20 10.15
N LEU A 173 4.15 -15.81 10.62
CA LEU A 173 4.44 -15.52 12.02
C LEU A 173 5.52 -14.42 12.10
N GLY A 174 5.27 -13.34 12.84
CA GLY A 174 6.21 -12.23 12.99
C GLY A 174 5.84 -11.29 14.14
N ILE A 175 6.85 -10.65 14.75
CA ILE A 175 6.66 -9.62 15.77
C ILE A 175 6.63 -8.27 15.03
N TYR A 176 5.47 -7.63 15.03
CA TYR A 176 5.25 -6.33 14.38
C TYR A 176 5.01 -5.25 15.44
N PRO A 177 5.39 -3.99 15.17
CA PRO A 177 5.17 -2.90 16.11
C PRO A 177 3.67 -2.76 16.43
N HIS A 178 3.34 -2.79 17.72
CA HIS A 178 2.00 -2.54 18.21
C HIS A 178 1.74 -1.02 18.18
N ASN A 179 0.88 -0.56 17.28
CA ASN A 179 0.44 0.84 17.28
C ASN A 179 -0.46 1.08 18.49
N ASN A 180 0.11 1.62 19.57
CA ASN A 180 -0.56 1.84 20.85
C ASN A 180 -1.50 3.07 20.86
N SER A 181 -2.18 3.38 19.74
CA SER A 181 -3.06 4.56 19.66
C SER A 181 -4.54 4.29 19.98
N HIS A 182 -4.94 3.05 20.29
CA HIS A 182 -6.36 2.69 20.55
C HIS A 182 -6.64 2.00 21.89
N MET A 183 -5.63 1.76 22.73
CA MET A 183 -5.79 0.96 23.96
C MET A 183 -5.98 1.80 25.25
N GLU A 184 -6.26 3.10 25.18
CA GLU A 184 -6.59 3.88 26.39
C GLU A 184 -8.10 4.02 26.66
N ARG A 185 -8.97 3.93 25.66
CA ARG A 185 -10.43 4.09 25.90
C ARG A 185 -11.10 2.88 26.56
N GLY A 186 -10.62 1.67 26.26
CA GLY A 186 -11.20 0.44 26.83
C GLY A 186 -10.86 0.22 28.31
N PHE A 187 -9.69 0.68 28.75
CA PHE A 187 -9.23 0.45 30.12
C PHE A 187 -9.89 1.43 31.12
N PHE A 188 -10.17 2.67 30.69
CA PHE A 188 -10.85 3.66 31.53
C PHE A 188 -12.32 3.30 31.81
N LEU A 189 -13.04 2.78 30.81
CA LEU A 189 -14.44 2.35 30.98
C LEU A 189 -14.58 1.11 31.88
N ARG A 190 -13.59 0.21 31.87
CA ARG A 190 -13.60 -0.98 32.74
C ARG A 190 -13.30 -0.65 34.21
N LYS A 191 -12.56 0.44 34.47
CA LYS A 191 -12.28 0.91 35.85
C LYS A 191 -13.47 1.63 36.48
N LEU A 192 -14.32 2.29 35.69
CA LEU A 192 -15.58 2.89 36.17
C LEU A 192 -16.67 1.85 36.43
N GLY A 193 -16.80 0.81 35.58
CA GLY A 193 -17.81 -0.24 35.76
C GLY A 193 -17.61 -1.11 37.02
N ASN A 194 -16.36 -1.35 37.43
CA ASN A 194 -16.06 -2.17 38.61
C ASN A 194 -16.18 -1.42 39.95
N SER A 195 -16.41 -0.11 39.95
CA SER A 195 -16.63 0.66 41.18
C SER A 195 -18.07 0.57 41.70
N PHE A 196 -19.02 0.06 40.91
CA PHE A 196 -20.46 0.03 41.26
C PHE A 196 -20.98 -1.34 41.70
N ILE A 197 -20.19 -2.41 41.60
CA ILE A 197 -20.65 -3.79 41.89
C ILE A 197 -20.16 -4.30 43.27
N LYS A 198 -19.62 -3.42 44.13
CA LYS A 198 -19.13 -3.81 45.47
C LYS A 198 -19.80 -3.05 46.62
N ARG A 199 -21.12 -2.91 46.59
CA ARG A 199 -21.94 -2.61 47.79
C ARG A 199 -23.33 -3.24 47.67
N LYS A 200 -23.45 -4.51 48.05
CA LYS A 200 -24.55 -5.05 48.83
C LYS A 200 -24.14 -6.39 49.42
#